data_AF-A0A7X6X280-F1
#
_entry.id   AF-A0A7X6X280-F1
#
_cell.length_a   1.000
_cell.length_b   1.000
_cell.length_c   1.000
_cell.angle_alpha   90.00
_cell.angle_beta   90.00
_cell.angle_gamma   90.00
#
_symmetry.space_group_name_H-M   'P 1'
#
loop_
_entity.id
_entity.type
_entity.pdbx_description
1 polymer ?
#
loop_
_entity_poly.entity_id
_entity_poly.type
_entity_poly.pdbx_seq_one_letter_code
_entity_poly.pdbx_strand_id
1 'polypeptide(L)' 'MGGETELTIREFLGLQVGDIVALDSKIGQDMILAVEDKPKFRVQPGIYQEKLAVQVTGMLERGGES' A
#
# COMPACT_ATOMS: atom_id res chain seq x y z
N MET A 1 6.80 1.36 1.23
CA MET A 1 5.58 0.57 1.49
C MET A 1 4.55 1.57 1.95
N GLY A 2 3.73 2.04 1.02
CA GLY A 2 2.77 3.09 1.31
C GLY A 2 1.49 2.47 1.85
N GLY A 3 0.86 3.16 2.79
CA GLY A 3 -0.57 3.05 2.99
C GLY A 3 -1.23 4.31 2.45
N GLU A 4 -2.53 4.22 2.21
CA GLU A 4 -3.37 5.36 1.87
C GLU A 4 -4.16 5.78 3.10
N THR A 5 -4.52 7.06 3.18
CA THR A 5 -5.54 7.53 4.11
C THR A 5 -6.28 8.71 3.52
N GLU A 6 -7.58 8.81 3.81
CA GLU A 6 -8.39 9.96 3.43
C GLU A 6 -8.33 11.03 4.54
N LEU A 7 -7.94 12.25 4.15
CA LEU A 7 -7.91 13.42 5.03
C LEU A 7 -8.90 14.47 4.52
N THR A 8 -9.58 15.16 5.44
CA THR A 8 -10.36 16.34 5.07
C THR A 8 -9.44 17.52 4.74
N ILE A 9 -9.96 18.48 3.96
CA ILE A 9 -9.22 19.71 3.59
C ILE A 9 -8.71 20.45 4.85
N ARG A 10 -9.51 20.47 5.92
CA ARG A 10 -9.15 21.17 7.16
C ARG A 10 -7.98 20.50 7.88
N GLU A 11 -7.95 19.17 7.92
CA GLU A 11 -6.86 18.40 8.50
C GLU A 11 -5.58 18.59 7.68
N PHE A 12 -5.68 18.50 6.35
CA PHE A 12 -4.55 18.71 5.45
C PHE A 12 -3.89 20.09 5.63
N LEU A 13 -4.68 21.16 5.70
CA LEU A 13 -4.15 22.52 5.90
C LEU A 13 -3.57 22.75 7.30
N GLY A 14 -3.92 21.91 8.27
CA GLY A 14 -3.45 21.98 9.65
C GLY A 14 -2.20 21.15 9.93
N LEU A 15 -1.74 20.32 8.99
CA LEU A 15 -0.58 19.45 9.19
C LEU A 15 0.71 20.24 9.43
N GLN A 16 1.45 19.83 10.44
CA GLN A 16 2.74 20.41 10.82
C GLN A 16 3.84 19.35 10.88
N VAL A 17 5.09 19.80 10.84
CA VAL A 17 6.25 18.93 11.03
C VAL A 17 6.17 18.31 12.43
N GLY A 18 6.11 16.99 12.49
CA GLY A 18 6.00 16.22 13.74
C GLY A 18 4.67 15.50 13.91
N ASP A 19 3.67 15.81 13.09
CA ASP A 19 2.37 15.13 13.15
C ASP A 19 2.45 13.68 12.66
N ILE A 20 1.66 12.81 13.28
CA ILE A 20 1.53 11.39 12.92
C ILE A 20 0.22 11.20 12.17
N VAL A 21 0.32 10.81 10.89
CA VAL A 21 -0.84 10.47 10.05
C VAL A 21 -1.08 8.97 10.12
N ALA A 22 -2.23 8.58 10.66
CA ALA A 22 -2.66 7.19 10.69
C ALA A 22 -3.06 6.74 9.27
N LEU A 23 -2.58 5.58 8.84
CA LEU A 23 -2.92 5.01 7.53
C LEU A 23 -4.10 4.03 7.68
N ASP A 24 -5.00 3.99 6.70
CA ASP A 24 -6.14 3.06 6.68
C ASP A 24 -5.72 1.61 6.37
N SER A 25 -4.46 1.43 6.00
CA SER A 25 -3.88 0.11 5.74
C SER A 25 -3.72 -0.68 7.03
N LYS A 26 -4.44 -1.80 7.16
CA LYS A 26 -4.29 -2.69 8.32
C LYS A 26 -2.91 -3.32 8.31
N ILE A 27 -2.29 -3.37 9.49
CA ILE A 27 -1.03 -4.08 9.73
C ILE A 27 -1.22 -5.54 9.30
N GLY A 28 -0.43 -5.99 8.32
CA GLY A 28 -0.47 -7.36 7.78
C GLY A 28 -1.47 -7.62 6.65
N GLN A 29 -2.16 -6.59 6.12
CA GLN A 29 -2.98 -6.79 4.92
C GLN A 29 -2.11 -6.91 3.68
N ASP A 30 -2.53 -7.76 2.73
CA ASP A 30 -1.89 -7.84 1.41
C ASP A 30 -1.96 -6.47 0.73
N MET A 31 -0.81 -5.94 0.33
CA MET A 31 -0.71 -4.75 -0.51
C MET A 31 -0.85 -5.12 -1.99
N ILE A 32 -1.28 -4.17 -2.81
CA ILE A 32 -1.36 -4.34 -4.25
C ILE A 32 -0.07 -3.85 -4.89
N LEU A 33 0.64 -4.73 -5.58
CA LEU A 33 1.78 -4.37 -6.40
C LEU A 33 1.30 -4.08 -7.82
N ALA A 34 1.50 -2.83 -8.26
CA ALA A 34 1.25 -2.41 -9.63
C ALA A 34 2.53 -2.50 -10.48
N VAL A 35 2.37 -2.95 -11.73
CA VAL A 35 3.42 -2.95 -12.75
C VAL A 35 2.92 -2.09 -13.89
N GLU A 36 3.62 -1.00 -14.23
CA GLU A 36 3.17 0.00 -15.22
C GLU A 36 1.75 0.53 -14.88
N ASP A 37 1.55 0.98 -13.64
CA ASP A 37 0.27 1.49 -13.12
C ASP A 37 -0.90 0.50 -13.14
N LYS A 38 -0.65 -0.77 -13.48
CA LYS A 38 -1.67 -1.83 -13.48
C LYS A 38 -1.51 -2.74 -12.27
N PRO A 39 -2.52 -2.84 -11.39
CA PRO A 39 -2.48 -3.75 -10.25
C PRO A 39 -2.36 -5.20 -10.76
N LYS A 40 -1.34 -5.92 -10.30
CA LYS A 40 -1.00 -7.25 -10.84
C LYS A 40 -0.80 -8.33 -9.78
N PHE A 41 -0.34 -7.97 -8.58
CA PHE A 41 -0.07 -8.94 -7.52
C PHE A 41 -0.57 -8.45 -6.17
N ARG A 42 -0.97 -9.41 -5.33
CA ARG A 42 -1.04 -9.24 -3.87
C ARG A 42 0.33 -9.54 -3.29
N VAL A 43 0.81 -8.68 -2.41
CA VAL A 43 2.13 -8.80 -1.81
C VAL A 43 2.10 -8.50 -0.32
N GLN A 44 2.96 -9.18 0.43
CA GLN A 44 3.24 -8.87 1.83
C GLN A 44 4.56 -8.10 1.95
N PRO A 45 4.60 -7.02 2.74
CA PRO A 45 5.83 -6.31 3.03
C PRO A 45 6.76 -7.10 3.94
N GLY A 46 8.07 -7.02 3.72
CA GLY A 46 9.06 -7.62 4.62
C GLY A 46 10.48 -7.13 4.42
N ILE A 47 11.41 -7.76 5.12
CA ILE A 47 12.86 -7.57 4.97
C ILE A 47 13.46 -8.86 4.40
N TYR A 48 14.21 -8.75 3.29
CA TYR A 48 15.00 -9.85 2.73
C TYR A 48 16.45 -9.41 2.64
N GLN A 49 17.35 -10.16 3.30
CA GLN A 49 18.78 -9.84 3.37
C GLN A 49 19.06 -8.38 3.77
N GLU A 50 18.44 -7.93 4.87
CA GLU A 50 18.56 -6.57 5.42
C GLU A 50 18.04 -5.45 4.51
N LYS A 51 17.41 -5.81 3.38
CA LYS A 51 16.81 -4.88 2.44
C LYS A 51 15.30 -4.96 2.49
N LEU A 52 14.66 -3.81 2.29
CA LEU A 52 13.22 -3.74 2.12
C LEU A 52 12.81 -4.56 0.89
N ALA A 53 11.87 -5.49 1.07
CA ALA A 53 11.43 -6.41 0.03
C ALA A 53 9.93 -6.70 0.13
N VAL A 54 9.34 -7.25 -0.93
CA VAL A 54 7.94 -7.69 -0.95
C VAL A 54 7.87 -9.16 -1.33
N GLN A 55 7.03 -9.93 -0.64
CA GLN A 55 6.73 -11.31 -0.99
C GLN A 55 5.42 -11.36 -1.76
N VAL A 56 5.41 -11.98 -2.95
CA VAL A 56 4.17 -12.18 -3.71
C VAL A 56 3.34 -13.27 -3.03
N THR A 57 2.12 -12.92 -2.62
CA THR A 57 1.15 -13.82 -1.97
C THR A 57 0.03 -14.26 -2.90
N GLY A 58 -0.19 -13.53 -4.00
CA GLY A 58 -1.17 -13.93 -5.01
C GLY A 58 -1.07 -13.09 -6.29
N MET A 59 -1.65 -13.60 -7.36
CA MET A 59 -1.82 -12.85 -8.60
C MET A 59 -3.21 -12.24 -8.63
N LEU A 60 -3.32 -10.98 -9.04
CA LEU A 60 -4.60 -10.37 -9.37
C LEU A 60 -4.85 -10.75 -10.82
N GLU A 61 -5.64 -11.79 -11.06
CA GLU A 61 -6.08 -12.07 -12.42
C GLU A 61 -6.82 -10.83 -12.94
N ARG A 62 -6.38 -10.30 -14.09
CA ARG A 62 -7.28 -9.47 -14.88
C ARG A 62 -8.48 -10.34 -15.12
N GLY A 63 -9.67 -9.87 -14.74
CA GLY A 63 -10.91 -10.46 -15.21
C GLY A 63 -10.83 -10.58 -16.73
N GLY A 64 -10.49 -11.77 -17.18
CA GLY A 64 -10.67 -12.22 -18.53
C GLY A 64 -12.03 -12.91 -18.52
N GLU A 65 -13.01 -12.19 -19.06
CA GLU A 65 -14.20 -12.74 -19.71
C GLU A 65 -15.37 -13.17 -18.79
N SER A 66 -16.33 -12.25 -18.64
CA SER A 66 -17.77 -12.54 -18.78
C SER A 66 -18.45 -11.31 -19.36
#